data_AF-Q1ASG1-F1
#
_entry.id   AF-Q1ASG1-F1
#
_cell.length_a   1.000
_cell.length_b   1.000
_cell.length_c   1.000
_cell.angle_alpha   90.00
_cell.angle_beta   90.00
_cell.angle_gamma   90.00
#
_symmetry.space_group_name_H-M   'P 1'
#
loop_
_entity.id
_entity.type
_entity.pdbx_description
1 polymer ?
#
loop_
_entity_poly.entity_id
_entity_poly.type
_entity_poly.pdbx_seq_one_letter_code
_entity_poly.pdbx_strand_id
1 'polypeptide(L)'
;MSGRGVPPGWEENPTSWPRRLQVAALAAAGLLVAGYLTLYQLGLTGGVWDPFFPQGSPKVLRLFEPVPDAALGALAYGTEIVLSFVGGEDRWRTMPWTTLAFGATVFAGALVSVLLMIAQPVLARAWCTLCLASAGISLLLCGRGAEEPLASLQHLRRVRDSGGSVWRALWGTKGGG
;
A
#
# COMPACT_ATOMS: atom_id res chain seq x y z
N MET A 1 3.22 11.95 -28.13
CA MET A 1 4.36 12.44 -27.32
C MET A 1 5.04 11.22 -26.70
N SER A 2 5.91 10.59 -27.48
CA SER A 2 6.57 9.31 -27.16
C SER A 2 7.90 9.54 -26.43
N GLY A 3 8.14 8.77 -25.35
CA GLY A 3 9.48 8.24 -25.09
C GLY A 3 10.39 8.87 -24.02
N ARG A 4 9.92 9.73 -23.11
CA ARG A 4 10.71 10.11 -21.92
C ARG A 4 10.04 9.57 -20.65
N GLY A 5 10.64 8.54 -20.04
CA GLY A 5 10.24 8.01 -18.73
C GLY A 5 9.80 6.54 -18.68
N VAL A 6 9.56 5.90 -19.82
CA VAL A 6 9.12 4.49 -19.88
C VAL A 6 10.32 3.54 -19.67
N PRO A 7 10.27 2.62 -18.68
CA PRO A 7 11.34 1.64 -18.48
C PRO A 7 11.39 0.62 -19.64
N PRO A 8 12.58 0.11 -20.02
CA PRO A 8 12.70 -0.92 -21.05
C PRO A 8 11.84 -2.14 -20.74
N GLY A 9 11.00 -2.56 -21.70
CA GLY A 9 10.08 -3.69 -21.56
C GLY A 9 8.67 -3.34 -21.08
N TRP A 10 8.34 -2.05 -20.94
CA TRP A 10 7.00 -1.57 -20.56
C TRP A 10 6.38 -0.77 -21.70
N GLU A 11 5.06 -0.91 -21.88
CA GLU A 11 4.31 -0.14 -22.89
C GLU A 11 3.95 1.27 -22.39
N GLU A 12 3.78 1.45 -21.07
CA GLU A 12 3.42 2.71 -20.42
C GLU A 12 4.37 3.06 -19.27
N ASN A 13 4.41 4.34 -18.84
CA ASN A 13 5.19 4.74 -17.67
C ASN A 13 4.44 4.34 -16.39
N PRO A 14 4.97 3.38 -15.59
CA PRO A 14 4.31 2.91 -14.38
C PRO A 14 4.24 3.99 -13.28
N THR A 15 5.07 5.03 -13.37
CA THR A 15 5.12 6.15 -12.41
C THR A 15 4.41 7.42 -12.88
N SER A 16 3.57 7.31 -13.92
CA SER A 16 2.79 8.42 -14.45
C SER A 16 1.82 9.01 -13.42
N TRP A 17 1.62 10.33 -13.46
CA TRP A 17 0.74 11.03 -12.52
C TRP A 17 -0.71 10.51 -12.44
N PRO A 18 -1.40 10.18 -13.55
CA PRO A 18 -2.77 9.69 -13.48
C PRO A 18 -2.89 8.38 -12.70
N ARG A 19 -1.92 7.47 -12.88
CA ARG A 19 -1.90 6.20 -12.17
C ARG A 19 -1.63 6.38 -10.68
N ARG A 20 -0.70 7.28 -10.34
CA ARG A 20 -0.41 7.65 -8.95
C ARG A 20 -1.61 8.27 -8.26
N LEU A 21 -2.39 9.09 -8.98
CA LEU A 21 -3.62 9.67 -8.44
C LEU A 21 -4.67 8.60 -8.17
N GLN A 22 -4.82 7.61 -9.07
CA GLN A 22 -5.72 6.47 -8.84
C GLN A 22 -5.31 5.65 -7.61
N VAL A 23 -4.02 5.35 -7.46
CA VAL A 23 -3.46 4.67 -6.29
C VAL A 23 -3.68 5.48 -5.01
N ALA A 24 -3.38 6.78 -5.04
CA ALA A 24 -3.59 7.67 -3.90
C ALA A 24 -5.07 7.79 -3.53
N ALA A 25 -5.98 7.81 -4.50
CA ALA A 25 -7.42 7.84 -4.26
C ALA A 25 -7.93 6.53 -3.61
N LEU A 26 -7.43 5.38 -4.06
CA LEU A 26 -7.72 4.09 -3.43
C LEU A 26 -7.20 4.03 -1.99
N ALA A 27 -5.95 4.46 -1.77
CA ALA A 27 -5.36 4.52 -0.43
C ALA A 27 -6.11 5.52 0.47
N ALA A 28 -6.58 6.65 -0.06
CA ALA A 28 -7.43 7.59 0.68
C ALA A 28 -8.77 6.97 1.09
N ALA A 29 -9.42 6.21 0.21
CA ALA A 29 -10.63 5.48 0.55
C ALA A 29 -10.37 4.44 1.65
N GLY A 30 -9.25 3.70 1.56
CA GLY A 30 -8.80 2.77 2.60
C GLY A 30 -8.56 3.48 3.94
N LEU A 31 -7.88 4.63 3.91
CA LEU A 31 -7.59 5.45 5.09
C LEU A 31 -8.86 5.93 5.79
N LEU A 32 -9.90 6.32 5.05
CA LEU A 32 -11.17 6.73 5.64
C LEU A 32 -11.86 5.57 6.36
N VAL A 33 -11.87 4.38 5.75
CA VAL A 33 -12.44 3.18 6.37
C VAL A 33 -11.65 2.77 7.61
N ALA A 34 -10.33 2.66 7.49
CA ALA A 34 -9.44 2.29 8.59
C ALA A 34 -9.47 3.32 9.72
N GLY A 35 -9.51 4.62 9.39
CA GLY A 35 -9.65 5.70 10.34
C GLY A 35 -10.96 5.64 11.11
N TYR A 36 -12.08 5.38 10.42
CA TYR A 36 -13.38 5.19 11.08
C TYR A 36 -13.36 4.00 12.06
N LEU A 37 -12.80 2.86 11.65
CA LEU A 37 -12.66 1.68 12.51
C LEU A 37 -11.70 1.92 13.69
N THR A 38 -10.65 2.72 13.48
CA THR A 38 -9.71 3.13 14.53
C THR A 38 -10.42 3.96 15.61
N LEU A 39 -11.26 4.92 15.21
CA LEU A 39 -12.05 5.72 16.16
C LEU A 39 -12.95 4.84 17.04
N TYR A 40 -13.52 3.78 16.46
CA TYR A 40 -14.27 2.79 17.21
C TYR A 40 -13.41 2.01 18.20
N GLN A 41 -12.24 1.51 17.78
CA GLN A 41 -11.32 0.78 18.67
C GLN A 41 -10.74 1.66 19.78
N LEU A 42 -10.62 2.97 19.56
CA LEU A 42 -10.23 3.94 20.59
C LEU A 42 -11.39 4.28 21.56
N GLY A 43 -12.59 3.72 21.36
CA GLY A 43 -13.77 3.99 22.17
C GLY A 43 -14.37 5.39 21.96
N LEU A 44 -13.98 6.09 20.90
CA LEU A 44 -14.50 7.44 20.58
C LEU A 44 -15.89 7.37 19.94
N THR A 45 -16.29 6.22 19.40
CA THR A 45 -17.64 5.98 18.87
C THR A 45 -18.32 4.84 19.63
N GLY A 46 -19.60 5.03 19.97
CA GLY A 46 -20.37 4.03 20.75
C GLY A 46 -20.78 2.78 19.97
N GLY A 47 -20.54 2.74 18.66
CA GLY A 47 -20.96 1.67 17.77
C GLY A 47 -20.25 1.74 16.42
N VAL A 48 -20.15 0.59 15.76
CA VAL A 48 -19.62 0.47 14.40
C VAL A 48 -20.80 0.30 13.43
N TRP A 49 -20.82 1.12 12.40
CA TRP A 49 -21.78 0.97 11.31
C TRP A 49 -21.36 -0.20 10.42
N ASP A 50 -22.23 -1.20 10.30
CA ASP A 50 -22.03 -2.33 9.40
C ASP A 50 -23.37 -2.72 8.75
N PRO A 51 -23.46 -2.67 7.40
CA PRO A 51 -24.70 -2.95 6.68
C PRO A 51 -25.06 -4.44 6.61
N PHE A 52 -24.10 -5.37 6.72
CA PHE A 52 -24.37 -6.82 6.58
C PHE A 52 -24.15 -7.60 7.88
N PHE A 53 -23.19 -7.19 8.72
CA PHE A 53 -22.80 -7.90 9.94
C PHE A 53 -22.75 -7.00 11.20
N PRO A 54 -23.88 -6.36 11.58
CA PRO A 54 -23.92 -5.39 12.70
C PRO A 54 -23.46 -5.96 14.05
N GLN A 55 -23.73 -7.23 14.33
CA GLN A 55 -23.30 -7.91 15.57
C GLN A 55 -21.93 -8.60 15.45
N GLY A 56 -21.41 -8.74 14.22
CA GLY A 56 -20.15 -9.41 13.92
C GLY A 56 -18.96 -8.46 14.01
N SER A 57 -19.11 -7.26 13.47
CA SER A 57 -18.04 -6.24 13.45
C SER A 57 -17.42 -5.94 14.82
N PRO A 58 -18.20 -5.70 15.89
CA PRO A 58 -17.62 -5.52 17.23
C PRO A 58 -16.78 -6.71 17.72
N LYS A 59 -17.18 -7.95 17.40
CA LYS A 59 -16.45 -9.15 17.82
C LYS A 59 -15.10 -9.27 17.09
N VAL A 60 -15.09 -8.94 15.80
CA VAL A 60 -13.87 -8.94 14.99
C VAL A 60 -12.90 -7.87 15.49
N LEU A 61 -13.37 -6.65 15.71
CA LEU A 61 -12.53 -5.51 16.12
C LEU A 61 -11.92 -5.68 17.51
N ARG A 62 -12.57 -6.48 18.38
CA ARG A 62 -12.06 -6.80 19.73
C ARG A 62 -11.01 -7.90 19.74
N LEU A 63 -10.81 -8.63 18.64
CA LEU A 63 -9.90 -9.77 18.59
C LEU A 63 -8.44 -9.38 18.83
N PHE A 64 -8.07 -8.14 18.47
CA PHE A 64 -6.71 -7.63 18.54
C PHE A 64 -6.48 -6.60 19.66
N GLU A 65 -7.46 -6.39 20.55
CA GLU A 65 -7.27 -5.56 21.74
C GLU A 65 -6.07 -6.09 22.56
N PRO A 66 -5.18 -5.21 23.07
CA PRO A 66 -5.28 -3.75 23.12
C PRO A 66 -4.69 -2.99 21.92
N VAL A 67 -4.17 -3.69 20.89
CA VAL A 67 -3.54 -3.05 19.73
C VAL A 67 -4.57 -2.87 18.61
N PRO A 68 -4.96 -1.64 18.25
CA PRO A 68 -5.94 -1.42 17.20
C PRO A 68 -5.34 -1.77 15.83
N ASP A 69 -5.73 -2.92 15.27
CA ASP A 69 -5.32 -3.37 13.93
C ASP A 69 -5.78 -2.39 12.85
N ALA A 70 -6.93 -1.73 13.04
CA ALA A 70 -7.41 -0.67 12.15
C ALA A 70 -6.46 0.54 12.13
N ALA A 71 -5.80 0.85 13.25
CA ALA A 71 -4.84 1.95 13.31
C ALA A 71 -3.59 1.63 12.49
N LEU A 72 -3.13 0.37 12.52
CA LEU A 72 -2.02 -0.09 11.67
C LEU A 72 -2.41 0.01 10.19
N GLY A 73 -3.64 -0.35 9.83
CA GLY A 73 -4.18 -0.14 8.49
C GLY A 73 -4.20 1.33 8.08
N ALA A 74 -4.64 2.23 8.97
CA ALA A 74 -4.66 3.67 8.72
C ALA A 74 -3.23 4.22 8.50
N LEU A 75 -2.26 3.77 9.30
CA LEU A 75 -0.85 4.15 9.10
C LEU A 75 -0.28 3.63 7.77
N ALA A 76 -0.64 2.41 7.36
CA ALA A 76 -0.22 1.85 6.08
C ALA A 76 -0.78 2.69 4.91
N TYR A 77 -2.09 2.93 4.87
CA TYR A 77 -2.70 3.76 3.83
C TYR A 77 -2.17 5.20 3.83
N GLY A 78 -1.95 5.80 5.00
CA GLY A 78 -1.33 7.12 5.12
C GLY A 78 0.07 7.14 4.52
N THR A 79 0.87 6.12 4.79
CA THR A 79 2.22 5.97 4.23
C THR A 79 2.17 5.79 2.71
N GLU A 80 1.24 4.98 2.19
CA GLU A 80 1.02 4.78 0.76
C GLU A 80 0.64 6.08 0.04
N ILE A 81 -0.23 6.90 0.64
CA ILE A 81 -0.59 8.22 0.11
C ILE A 81 0.64 9.12 0.03
N VAL A 82 1.40 9.23 1.14
CA VAL A 82 2.60 10.07 1.18
C VAL A 82 3.61 9.62 0.12
N LEU A 83 3.92 8.32 0.06
CA LEU A 83 4.84 7.76 -0.93
C LEU A 83 4.30 7.90 -2.36
N SER A 84 2.98 7.89 -2.55
CA SER A 84 2.35 8.15 -3.85
C SER A 84 2.55 9.59 -4.32
N PHE A 85 2.71 10.57 -3.44
CA PHE A 85 2.99 11.97 -3.80
C PHE A 85 4.48 12.33 -3.84
N VAL A 86 5.35 11.57 -3.18
CA VAL A 86 6.80 11.83 -3.16
C VAL A 86 7.47 11.49 -4.51
N GLY A 87 8.20 12.45 -5.08
CA GLY A 87 9.00 12.27 -6.30
C GLY A 87 8.25 12.53 -7.62
N GLY A 88 8.99 12.60 -8.73
CA GLY A 88 8.45 12.83 -10.08
C GLY A 88 8.25 11.55 -10.90
N GLU A 89 7.87 11.69 -12.18
CA GLU A 89 7.61 10.58 -13.13
C GLU A 89 8.88 9.80 -13.56
N ASP A 90 10.05 10.21 -13.07
CA ASP A 90 11.33 9.52 -13.27
C ASP A 90 11.86 8.87 -11.98
N ARG A 91 11.05 8.81 -10.91
CA ARG A 91 11.47 8.35 -9.57
C ARG A 91 12.01 6.92 -9.54
N TRP A 92 11.54 6.05 -10.41
CA TRP A 92 12.06 4.68 -10.55
C TRP A 92 13.56 4.63 -10.88
N ARG A 93 14.11 5.71 -11.47
CA ARG A 93 15.53 5.87 -11.77
C ARG A 93 16.24 6.84 -10.83
N THR A 94 15.57 7.93 -10.44
CA THR A 94 16.20 8.99 -9.63
C THR A 94 16.16 8.70 -8.13
N MET A 95 15.17 7.98 -7.63
CA MET A 95 15.02 7.59 -6.22
C MET A 95 14.38 6.20 -6.07
N PRO A 96 15.06 5.11 -6.54
CA PRO A 96 14.49 3.76 -6.51
C PRO A 96 14.07 3.28 -5.11
N TRP A 97 14.66 3.83 -4.06
CA TRP A 97 14.28 3.51 -2.69
C TRP A 97 12.82 3.86 -2.36
N THR A 98 12.27 4.96 -2.91
CA THR A 98 10.89 5.39 -2.62
C THR A 98 9.87 4.43 -3.20
N THR A 99 10.08 4.01 -4.44
CA THR A 99 9.27 3.02 -5.15
C THR A 99 9.33 1.65 -4.49
N LEU A 100 10.48 1.26 -3.94
CA LEU A 100 10.62 0.01 -3.20
C LEU A 100 9.95 0.07 -1.82
N ALA A 101 10.08 1.20 -1.10
CA ALA A 101 9.39 1.40 0.17
C ALA A 101 7.86 1.40 -0.03
N PHE A 102 7.39 2.01 -1.12
CA PHE A 102 5.98 1.96 -1.51
C PHE A 102 5.54 0.53 -1.77
N GLY A 103 6.27 -0.21 -2.61
CA GLY A 103 5.98 -1.62 -2.88
C GLY A 103 5.99 -2.50 -1.64
N ALA A 104 6.94 -2.28 -0.73
CA ALA A 104 7.02 -3.02 0.52
C ALA A 104 5.81 -2.76 1.43
N THR A 105 5.38 -1.49 1.53
CA THR A 105 4.21 -1.10 2.32
C THR A 105 2.95 -1.75 1.77
N VAL A 106 2.73 -1.63 0.46
CA VAL A 106 1.56 -2.19 -0.23
C VAL A 106 1.51 -3.72 -0.11
N PHE A 107 2.66 -4.40 -0.32
CA PHE A 107 2.72 -5.86 -0.22
C PHE A 107 2.50 -6.34 1.22
N ALA A 108 3.11 -5.68 2.21
CA ALA A 108 2.89 -5.98 3.62
C ALA A 108 1.43 -5.74 4.02
N GLY A 109 0.84 -4.63 3.60
CA GLY A 109 -0.57 -4.31 3.84
C GLY A 109 -1.52 -5.34 3.23
N ALA A 110 -1.26 -5.78 2.00
CA ALA A 110 -2.03 -6.83 1.34
C ALA A 110 -1.90 -8.17 2.05
N LEU A 111 -0.69 -8.56 2.45
CA LEU A 111 -0.46 -9.80 3.19
C LEU A 111 -1.22 -9.80 4.53
N VAL A 112 -1.09 -8.73 5.31
CA VAL A 112 -1.81 -8.58 6.58
C VAL A 112 -3.32 -8.61 6.34
N SER A 113 -3.81 -7.93 5.31
CA SER A 113 -5.24 -7.92 4.95
C SER A 113 -5.79 -9.32 4.67
N VAL A 114 -5.03 -10.16 3.94
CA VAL A 114 -5.40 -11.56 3.69
C VAL A 114 -5.42 -12.37 4.98
N LEU A 115 -4.42 -12.20 5.85
CA LEU A 115 -4.37 -12.89 7.13
C LEU A 115 -5.56 -12.52 8.02
N LEU A 116 -5.91 -11.23 8.09
CA LEU A 116 -7.07 -10.76 8.85
C LEU A 116 -8.39 -11.27 8.28
N MET A 117 -8.52 -11.34 6.95
CA MET A 117 -9.69 -11.91 6.29
C MET A 117 -9.90 -13.40 6.63
N ILE A 118 -8.81 -14.15 6.79
CA ILE A 118 -8.86 -15.56 7.23
C ILE A 118 -9.10 -15.65 8.75
N ALA A 119 -8.53 -14.75 9.54
CA ALA A 119 -8.67 -14.73 10.99
C ALA A 119 -10.12 -14.48 11.44
N GLN A 120 -10.88 -13.67 10.70
CA GLN A 120 -12.28 -13.35 10.99
C GLN A 120 -13.19 -14.58 11.20
N PRO A 121 -13.34 -15.50 10.22
CA PRO A 121 -14.18 -16.69 10.39
C PRO A 121 -13.57 -17.71 11.36
N VAL A 122 -12.24 -17.81 11.44
CA VAL A 122 -11.56 -18.84 12.24
C VAL A 122 -11.60 -18.50 13.73
N LEU A 123 -11.26 -17.27 14.10
CA LEU A 123 -11.08 -16.85 15.49
C LEU A 123 -12.34 -16.17 16.03
N ALA A 124 -12.91 -15.21 15.28
CA ALA A 124 -14.08 -14.45 15.74
C ALA A 124 -15.42 -15.14 15.41
N ARG A 125 -15.42 -16.14 14.51
CA ARG A 125 -16.64 -16.76 13.94
C ARG A 125 -17.66 -15.72 13.48
N ALA A 126 -17.15 -14.62 12.95
CA ALA A 126 -17.90 -13.43 12.60
C ALA A 126 -17.24 -12.74 11.41
N TRP A 127 -17.98 -11.87 10.75
CA TRP A 127 -17.52 -11.08 9.63
C TRP A 127 -17.67 -9.60 9.94
N CYS A 128 -16.83 -8.79 9.28
CA CYS A 128 -16.84 -7.34 9.38
C CYS A 128 -16.82 -6.78 7.95
N THR A 129 -17.93 -6.17 7.50
CA THR A 129 -18.03 -5.69 6.11
C THR A 129 -16.98 -4.63 5.80
N LEU A 130 -16.77 -3.69 6.72
CA LEU A 130 -15.80 -2.61 6.53
C LEU A 130 -14.35 -3.15 6.47
N CYS A 131 -14.05 -4.16 7.27
CA CYS A 131 -12.75 -4.81 7.27
C CYS A 131 -12.50 -5.56 5.96
N LEU A 132 -13.52 -6.27 5.44
CA LEU A 132 -13.46 -6.92 4.12
C LEU A 132 -13.31 -5.89 2.99
N ALA A 133 -14.02 -4.76 3.07
CA ALA A 133 -13.89 -3.67 2.11
C ALA A 133 -12.47 -3.09 2.12
N SER A 134 -11.90 -2.82 3.31
CA SER A 134 -10.51 -2.39 3.45
C SER A 134 -9.54 -3.42 2.88
N ALA A 135 -9.72 -4.72 3.19
CA ALA A 135 -8.88 -5.77 2.63
C ALA A 135 -8.94 -5.82 1.09
N GLY A 136 -10.14 -5.63 0.52
CA GLY A 136 -10.33 -5.51 -0.93
C GLY A 136 -9.56 -4.33 -1.53
N ILE A 137 -9.59 -3.17 -0.86
CA ILE A 137 -8.82 -1.98 -1.27
C ILE A 137 -7.31 -2.27 -1.26
N SER A 138 -6.79 -2.89 -0.19
CA SER A 138 -5.36 -3.26 -0.10
C SER A 138 -4.93 -4.21 -1.22
N LEU A 139 -5.77 -5.19 -1.57
CA LEU A 139 -5.49 -6.12 -2.67
C LEU A 139 -5.50 -5.41 -4.03
N LEU A 140 -6.44 -4.49 -4.25
CA LEU A 140 -6.48 -3.67 -5.46
C LEU A 140 -5.26 -2.76 -5.58
N LEU A 141 -4.82 -2.16 -4.47
CA LEU A 141 -3.58 -1.38 -4.39
C LEU A 141 -2.36 -2.24 -4.70
N CYS A 142 -2.29 -3.46 -4.18
CA CYS A 142 -1.23 -4.39 -4.52
C CYS A 142 -1.21 -4.74 -6.01
N GLY A 143 -2.38 -5.00 -6.60
CA GLY A 143 -2.46 -5.27 -8.04
C GLY A 143 -2.02 -4.08 -8.89
N ARG A 144 -2.51 -2.87 -8.57
CA ARG A 144 -2.24 -1.67 -9.40
C ARG A 144 -0.91 -0.99 -9.11
N GLY A 145 -0.43 -1.07 -7.88
CA GLY A 145 0.78 -0.42 -7.39
C GLY A 145 2.06 -1.26 -7.52
N ALA A 146 1.96 -2.54 -7.90
CA ALA A 146 3.13 -3.42 -8.04
C ALA A 146 4.08 -3.00 -9.18
N GLU A 147 3.62 -2.30 -10.20
CA GLU A 147 4.43 -2.03 -11.39
C GLU A 147 5.61 -1.09 -11.12
N GLU A 148 5.43 -0.10 -10.24
CA GLU A 148 6.50 0.84 -9.84
C GLU A 148 7.71 0.17 -9.13
N PRO A 149 7.52 -0.65 -8.07
CA PRO A 149 8.62 -1.37 -7.44
C PRO A 149 9.23 -2.40 -8.40
N LEU A 150 8.44 -3.07 -9.25
CA LEU A 150 8.97 -4.01 -10.24
C LEU A 150 9.89 -3.33 -11.26
N ALA A 151 9.50 -2.17 -11.80
CA ALA A 151 10.35 -1.40 -12.72
C ALA A 151 11.67 -0.98 -12.06
N SER A 152 11.62 -0.61 -10.78
CA SER A 152 12.79 -0.22 -9.99
C SER A 152 13.71 -1.41 -9.68
N LEU A 153 13.14 -2.57 -9.35
CA LEU A 153 13.90 -3.83 -9.21
C LEU A 153 14.57 -4.24 -10.53
N GLN A 154 13.87 -4.12 -11.65
CA GLN A 154 14.44 -4.38 -12.98
C GLN A 154 15.60 -3.43 -13.29
N HIS A 155 15.50 -2.16 -12.88
CA HIS A 155 16.60 -1.20 -13.02
C HIS A 155 17.81 -1.60 -12.18
N LEU A 156 17.61 -1.94 -10.90
CA LEU A 156 18.69 -2.38 -10.01
C LEU A 156 19.35 -3.69 -10.46
N ARG A 157 18.56 -4.64 -10.99
CA ARG A 157 19.10 -5.87 -11.61
C ARG A 157 20.01 -5.55 -12.78
N ARG A 158 19.59 -4.66 -13.69
CA ARG A 158 20.42 -4.23 -14.83
C ARG A 158 21.73 -3.56 -14.39
N VAL A 159 21.69 -2.73 -13.35
CA VAL A 159 22.91 -2.10 -12.78
C VAL A 159 23.86 -3.16 -12.22
N ARG A 160 23.32 -4.13 -11.48
CA ARG A 160 24.10 -5.24 -10.93
C ARG A 160 24.76 -6.08 -12.03
N ASP A 161 24.00 -6.43 -13.06
CA ASP A 161 24.46 -7.28 -14.16
C ASP A 161 25.50 -6.55 -15.04
N SER A 162 25.48 -5.21 -15.04
CA SER A 162 26.50 -4.36 -15.69
C SER A 162 27.73 -4.11 -14.80
N GLY A 163 27.84 -4.76 -13.63
CA GLY A 163 28.95 -4.61 -12.68
C GLY A 163 28.93 -3.31 -11.86
N GLY A 164 27.82 -2.56 -11.87
CA GLY A 164 27.66 -1.32 -11.12
C GLY A 164 27.30 -1.51 -9.65
N SER A 165 27.53 -0.48 -8.83
CA SER A 165 27.16 -0.50 -7.41
C SER A 165 25.64 -0.31 -7.23
N VAL A 166 24.94 -1.40 -6.86
CA VAL A 166 23.49 -1.42 -6.58
C VAL A 166 23.11 -0.43 -5.48
N TRP A 167 23.97 -0.28 -4.46
CA TRP A 167 23.78 0.68 -3.38
C TRP A 167 23.75 2.13 -3.88
N ARG A 168 24.68 2.53 -4.76
CA ARG A 168 24.66 3.89 -5.34
C ARG A 168 23.46 4.12 -6.25
N ALA A 169 23.04 3.10 -7.00
CA ALA A 169 21.84 3.19 -7.83
C ALA A 169 20.56 3.29 -6.99
N LEU A 170 20.47 2.54 -5.88
CA LEU A 170 19.33 2.57 -4.95
C LEU A 170 19.08 3.96 -4.36
N TRP A 171 20.16 4.66 -3.99
CA TRP A 171 20.10 6.01 -3.41
C TRP A 171 20.01 7.14 -4.45
N GLY A 172 20.09 6.83 -5.75
CA GLY A 172 20.01 7.86 -6.80
C GLY A 172 21.24 8.77 -6.90
N THR A 173 22.30 8.48 -6.15
CA THR A 173 23.55 9.24 -6.20
C THR A 173 24.22 9.02 -7.55
N LYS A 174 24.10 9.99 -8.46
CA LYS A 174 25.14 10.21 -9.48
C LYS A 174 26.45 10.38 -8.72
N GLY A 175 27.44 9.52 -8.99
CA GLY A 175 28.76 9.66 -8.40
C GLY A 175 29.26 11.09 -8.62
N GLY A 176 29.42 11.83 -7.53
CA GLY A 176 30.19 13.07 -7.51
C GLY A 176 31.57 12.73 -6.98
N GLY A 177 32.60 12.99 -7.80
CA GLY A 177 34.02 12.87 -7.45
C GLY A 177 34.63 11.54 -7.80
#